data_AF-A0A173V760-F1
#
_entry.id   AF-A0A173V760-F1
#
_cell.length_a   1.000
_cell.length_b   1.000
_cell.length_c   1.000
_cell.angle_alpha   90.00
_cell.angle_beta   90.00
_cell.angle_gamma   90.00
#
_symmetry.space_group_name_H-M   'P 1'
#
loop_
_entity.id
_entity.type
_entity.pdbx_description
1 polymer ?
#
loop_
_entity_poly.entity_id
_entity_poly.type
_entity_poly.pdbx_seq_one_letter_code
_entity_poly.pdbx_strand_id
1 'polypeptide(L)'
;MEDYREIILDRRTKIIKDNNPIFIVYKMMRKIPYRSCIGTMRYRWFEVSRVYSDTVMEEYNMCQRLDPNTTYGDVLVGILNERASKNMRKRRLSMKGDNLLNPKLW
;
A
#
# COMPACT_ATOMS: atom_id res chain seq x y z
N MET A 1 -11.10 22.48 -6.92
CA MET A 1 -11.63 21.25 -6.31
C MET A 1 -10.45 20.37 -6.00
N GLU A 2 -10.09 20.20 -4.73
CA GLU A 2 -9.10 19.21 -4.32
C GLU A 2 -9.62 17.83 -4.71
N ASP A 3 -8.81 17.08 -5.46
CA ASP A 3 -9.16 15.73 -5.85
C ASP A 3 -8.98 14.84 -4.60
N TYR A 4 -10.04 14.71 -3.79
CA TYR A 4 -10.09 13.90 -2.55
C TYR A 4 -9.81 12.39 -2.77
N ARG A 5 -9.38 12.02 -3.97
CA ARG A 5 -8.98 10.67 -4.35
C ARG A 5 -7.59 10.31 -3.85
N GLU A 6 -6.74 11.28 -3.51
CA GLU A 6 -5.36 11.01 -3.09
C GLU A 6 -5.05 11.63 -1.73
N ILE A 7 -4.59 10.80 -0.78
CA ILE A 7 -4.11 11.22 0.54
C ILE A 7 -2.62 10.93 0.60
N ILE A 8 -1.81 11.98 0.73
CA ILE A 8 -0.35 11.85 0.91
C ILE A 8 -0.09 11.60 2.40
N LEU A 9 0.46 10.43 2.73
CA LEU A 9 0.87 10.12 4.11
C LEU A 9 2.29 10.61 4.38
N ASP A 10 3.19 10.42 3.40
CA ASP A 10 4.57 10.89 3.44
C ASP A 10 5.12 11.11 2.02
N ARG A 11 6.37 11.59 1.89
CA ARG A 11 7.02 11.88 0.59
C ARG A 11 7.09 10.68 -0.39
N ARG A 12 6.92 9.47 0.11
CA ARG A 12 7.02 8.19 -0.60
C ARG A 12 5.79 7.30 -0.44
N THR A 13 4.77 7.69 0.33
CA THR A 13 3.60 6.87 0.59
C THR A 13 2.33 7.69 0.41
N LYS A 14 1.38 7.14 -0.35
CA LYS A 14 0.07 7.74 -0.54
C LYS A 14 -1.02 6.68 -0.56
N ILE A 15 -2.23 7.09 -0.23
CA ILE A 15 -3.44 6.28 -0.40
C ILE A 15 -4.24 6.88 -1.55
N ILE A 16 -4.66 6.02 -2.47
CA ILE A 16 -5.55 6.40 -3.57
C ILE A 16 -6.90 5.71 -3.33
N LYS A 17 -7.98 6.49 -3.30
CA LYS A 17 -9.34 5.99 -3.42
C LYS A 17 -9.61 5.70 -4.88
N ASP A 18 -9.72 4.42 -5.21
CA ASP A 18 -10.10 3.94 -6.52
C ASP A 18 -11.62 3.77 -6.57
N ASN A 19 -12.25 4.52 -7.46
CA ASN A 19 -13.69 4.47 -7.68
C ASN A 19 -13.98 3.30 -8.64
N ASN A 20 -13.91 2.08 -8.11
CA ASN A 20 -14.45 0.93 -8.81
C ASN A 20 -15.99 1.04 -8.77
N PRO A 21 -16.70 0.79 -9.89
CA PRO A 21 -18.16 0.94 -9.96
C PRO A 21 -18.94 0.07 -8.97
N ILE A 22 -18.31 -0.99 -8.44
CA ILE A 22 -18.95 -1.97 -7.55
C ILE A 22 -18.49 -1.80 -6.10
N PHE A 23 -17.24 -1.37 -5.86
CA PHE A 23 -16.66 -1.30 -4.52
C PHE A 23 -15.86 -0.02 -4.32
N ILE A 24 -15.89 0.54 -3.11
CA ILE A 24 -14.92 1.56 -2.73
C ILE A 24 -13.61 0.86 -2.37
N VAL A 25 -12.54 1.15 -3.11
CA VAL A 25 -11.24 0.50 -2.92
C VAL A 25 -10.20 1.54 -2.50
N TYR A 26 -9.48 1.25 -1.43
CA TYR A 26 -8.32 2.05 -1.01
C TYR A 26 -7.04 1.30 -1.35
N LYS A 27 -6.17 1.95 -2.13
CA LYS A 27 -4.87 1.42 -2.53
C LYS A 27 -3.77 2.22 -1.87
N MET A 28 -2.91 1.57 -1.11
CA MET A 28 -1.67 2.18 -0.66
C MET A 28 -0.60 2.03 -1.73
N MET A 29 -0.07 3.17 -2.17
CA MET A 29 1.01 3.25 -3.15
C MET A 29 2.29 3.68 -2.45
N ARG A 30 3.40 3.03 -2.80
CA ARG A 30 4.73 3.40 -2.33
C ARG A 30 5.67 3.72 -3.48
N LYS A 31 6.46 4.77 -3.32
CA LYS A 31 7.49 5.18 -4.28
C LYS A 31 8.72 4.30 -4.09
N ILE A 32 8.93 3.36 -5.02
CA ILE A 32 10.01 2.38 -4.96
C ILE A 32 11.08 2.76 -6.01
N PRO A 33 12.37 2.76 -5.65
CA PRO A 33 13.45 2.97 -6.60
C PRO A 33 13.59 1.77 -7.55
N TYR A 34 13.94 2.04 -8.81
CA TYR A 34 14.31 1.04 -9.81
C TYR A 34 15.45 1.58 -10.67
N ARG A 35 16.28 0.69 -11.24
CA ARG A 35 17.27 1.08 -12.26
C ARG A 35 16.60 1.06 -13.63
N SER A 36 16.74 2.13 -14.40
CA SER A 36 16.35 2.15 -15.81
C SER A 36 17.27 1.23 -16.63
N CYS A 37 16.89 0.93 -17.86
CA CYS A 37 17.73 0.19 -18.81
C CYS A 37 19.09 0.88 -19.10
N ILE A 38 19.22 2.17 -18.76
CA ILE A 38 20.44 2.98 -18.94
C ILE A 38 21.17 3.15 -17.59
N GLY A 39 20.84 2.35 -16.57
CA GLY A 39 21.49 2.35 -15.26
C GLY A 39 21.11 3.50 -14.32
N THR A 40 20.29 4.46 -14.77
CA THR A 40 19.86 5.60 -13.94
C THR A 40 18.85 5.18 -12.88
N MET A 41 19.03 5.64 -11.64
CA MET A 41 18.07 5.41 -10.57
C MET A 41 16.82 6.28 -10.79
N ARG A 42 15.67 5.64 -10.93
CA ARG A 42 14.36 6.28 -11.06
C ARG A 42 13.42 5.77 -9.98
N TYR A 43 12.29 6.43 -9.82
CA TYR A 43 11.27 6.04 -8.86
C TYR A 43 9.95 5.79 -9.57
N ARG A 44 9.22 4.77 -9.13
CA ARG A 44 7.87 4.48 -9.62
C ARG A 44 6.95 4.20 -8.44
N TRP A 45 5.71 4.65 -8.55
CA TRP A 45 4.66 4.28 -7.61
C TRP A 45 4.24 2.84 -7.87
N PHE A 46 4.28 2.02 -6.82
CA PHE A 46 3.79 0.66 -6.83
C PHE A 46 2.69 0.51 -5.81
N GLU A 47 1.63 -0.21 -6.18
CA GLU A 47 0.64 -0.69 -5.23
C GLU A 47 1.34 -1.67 -4.27
N VAL A 48 1.26 -1.38 -2.98
CA VAL A 48 1.83 -2.23 -1.92
C VAL A 48 0.74 -2.87 -1.05
N SER A 49 -0.45 -2.28 -1.04
CA SER A 49 -1.61 -2.80 -0.32
C SER A 49 -2.91 -2.33 -0.96
N ARG A 50 -3.95 -3.14 -0.79
CA ARG A 50 -5.32 -2.86 -1.25
C ARG A 50 -6.31 -3.36 -0.22
N VAL A 51 -7.35 -2.57 0.00
CA VAL A 51 -8.43 -2.85 0.94
C VAL A 51 -9.75 -2.40 0.32
N TYR A 52 -10.78 -3.26 0.43
CA TYR A 52 -12.15 -2.92 0.06
C TYR A 52 -12.85 -2.32 1.27
N SER A 53 -13.52 -1.18 1.11
CA SER A 53 -14.18 -0.47 2.21
C SER A 53 -15.16 -1.38 2.96
N ASP A 54 -15.90 -2.20 2.22
CA ASP A 54 -16.93 -3.08 2.78
C ASP A 54 -16.31 -4.12 3.72
N THR A 55 -15.16 -4.69 3.35
CA THR A 55 -14.41 -5.61 4.23
C THR A 55 -13.84 -4.95 5.49
N VAL A 56 -13.48 -3.65 5.44
CA VAL A 56 -12.98 -2.95 6.65
C VAL A 56 -14.12 -2.75 7.63
N MET A 57 -15.26 -2.30 7.12
CA MET A 57 -16.43 -2.06 7.97
C MET A 57 -16.97 -3.38 8.51
N GLU A 58 -17.00 -4.46 7.73
CA GLU A 58 -17.42 -5.79 8.22
C GLU A 58 -16.46 -6.36 9.28
N GLU A 59 -15.13 -6.34 9.04
CA GLU A 59 -14.15 -6.83 10.01
C GLU A 59 -14.18 -6.04 11.33
N TYR A 60 -14.47 -4.74 11.28
CA TYR A 60 -14.45 -3.88 12.48
C TYR A 60 -15.79 -3.79 13.20
N ASN A 61 -16.91 -3.71 12.47
CA ASN A 61 -18.26 -3.56 13.04
C ASN A 61 -18.73 -4.83 13.77
N MET A 62 -18.14 -6.00 13.48
CA MET A 62 -18.52 -7.26 14.15
C MET A 62 -17.90 -7.45 15.55
N CYS A 63 -16.84 -6.71 15.94
CA CYS A 63 -16.08 -7.13 17.13
C CYS A 63 -15.72 -6.05 18.17
N GLN A 64 -15.64 -4.74 17.85
CA GLN A 64 -15.13 -3.77 18.83
C GLN A 64 -15.74 -2.36 18.70
N ARG A 65 -16.03 -1.77 19.86
CA ARG A 65 -16.25 -0.32 19.99
C ARG A 65 -14.89 0.35 19.78
N LEU A 66 -14.79 1.26 18.81
CA LEU A 66 -13.56 2.05 18.59
C LEU A 66 -13.19 2.80 19.87
N ASP A 67 -11.89 2.91 20.13
CA ASP A 67 -11.37 3.83 21.13
C ASP A 67 -11.90 5.25 20.83
N PRO A 68 -12.25 6.06 21.85
CA PRO A 68 -12.92 7.35 21.64
C PRO A 68 -12.17 8.32 20.71
N ASN A 69 -10.86 8.14 20.58
CA ASN A 69 -9.98 9.00 19.77
C ASN A 69 -9.56 8.36 18.43
N THR A 70 -10.01 7.15 18.12
CA THR A 70 -9.63 6.44 16.88
C THR A 70 -10.71 6.63 15.82
N THR A 71 -10.33 7.17 14.67
CA THR A 71 -11.23 7.29 13.52
C THR A 71 -11.18 6.04 12.64
N TYR A 72 -12.24 5.81 11.85
CA TYR A 72 -12.22 4.78 10.80
C TYR A 72 -11.09 4.98 9.76
N GLY A 73 -10.67 6.24 9.56
CA GLY A 73 -9.51 6.56 8.73
C GLY A 73 -8.22 5.99 9.30
N ASP A 74 -8.01 6.10 10.61
CA ASP A 74 -6.83 5.56 11.30
C ASP A 74 -6.79 4.03 11.21
N VAL A 75 -7.94 3.39 11.37
CA VAL A 75 -8.11 1.94 11.22
C VAL A 75 -7.74 1.49 9.81
N LEU A 76 -8.30 2.15 8.79
CA LEU A 76 -8.00 1.88 7.39
C LEU A 76 -6.50 2.01 7.09
N VAL A 77 -5.87 3.08 7.57
CA VAL A 77 -4.43 3.32 7.43
C VAL A 77 -3.63 2.20 8.12
N GLY A 78 -4.05 1.77 9.31
CA GLY A 78 -3.46 0.65 10.04
C GLY A 78 -3.47 -0.65 9.24
N ILE A 79 -4.64 -1.06 8.74
CA ILE A 79 -4.80 -2.29 7.92
C ILE A 79 -3.95 -2.21 6.65
N LEU A 80 -3.97 -1.05 5.96
CA LEU A 80 -3.18 -0.84 4.77
C LEU A 80 -1.68 -0.97 5.05
N ASN A 81 -1.19 -0.38 6.14
CA ASN A 81 0.22 -0.44 6.54
C ASN A 81 0.67 -1.85 6.93
N GLU A 82 -0.17 -2.59 7.66
CA GLU A 82 0.14 -3.97 8.04
C GLU A 82 0.28 -4.88 6.80
N ARG A 83 -0.72 -4.81 5.90
CA ARG A 83 -0.70 -5.55 4.63
C ARG A 83 0.47 -5.11 3.74
N ALA A 84 0.74 -3.81 3.65
CA ALA A 84 1.88 -3.28 2.90
C ALA A 84 3.21 -3.81 3.44
N SER A 85 3.37 -3.86 4.76
CA SER A 85 4.58 -4.39 5.41
C SER A 85 4.76 -5.88 5.11
N LYS A 86 3.69 -6.68 5.21
CA LYS A 86 3.70 -8.11 4.84
C LYS A 86 4.07 -8.32 3.36
N ASN A 87 3.43 -7.57 2.45
CA ASN A 87 3.66 -7.68 1.01
C ASN A 87 5.07 -7.24 0.61
N MET A 88 5.56 -6.14 1.19
CA MET A 88 6.92 -5.65 0.94
C MET A 88 7.98 -6.62 1.49
N ARG A 89 7.73 -7.25 2.65
CA ARG A 89 8.60 -8.31 3.18
C ARG A 89 8.67 -9.50 2.22
N LYS A 90 7.52 -9.99 1.74
CA LYS A 90 7.47 -11.08 0.74
C LYS A 90 8.20 -10.70 -0.55
N ARG A 91 8.01 -9.47 -1.05
CA ARG A 91 8.67 -8.96 -2.25
C ARG A 91 10.20 -8.90 -2.10
N ARG A 92 10.70 -8.44 -0.95
CA ARG A 92 12.15 -8.46 -0.65
C ARG A 92 12.71 -9.87 -0.62
N LEU A 93 11.98 -10.82 -0.02
CA LEU A 93 12.38 -12.23 0.02
C LEU A 93 12.42 -12.85 -1.39
N SER A 94 11.41 -12.58 -2.23
CA SER A 94 11.41 -13.01 -3.63
C SER A 94 12.59 -12.45 -4.40
N MET A 95 12.81 -11.12 -4.35
CA MET A 95 13.94 -10.50 -5.05
C MET A 95 15.29 -11.02 -4.57
N LYS A 96 15.43 -11.33 -3.27
CA LYS A 96 16.66 -11.95 -2.75
C LYS A 96 16.84 -13.37 -3.31
N GLY A 97 15.77 -14.16 -3.41
CA GLY A 97 15.78 -15.48 -4.05
C GLY A 97 16.15 -15.40 -5.54
N ASP A 98 15.51 -14.51 -6.29
CA ASP A 98 15.78 -14.30 -7.72
C ASP A 98 17.22 -13.84 -7.98
N ASN A 99 17.75 -12.93 -7.13
CA ASN A 99 19.11 -12.44 -7.23
C ASN A 99 20.17 -13.46 -6.79
N LEU A 100 19.83 -14.39 -5.89
CA LEU A 100 20.70 -15.54 -5.55
C LEU A 100 20.79 -16.54 -6.72
N LEU A 101 19.73 -16.62 -7.54
CA LEU A 101 19.69 -17.46 -8.74
C LEU A 101 20.35 -16.80 -9.98
N ASN A 102 20.68 -15.50 -9.90
CA ASN A 102 21.35 -14.78 -11.00
C ASN A 102 22.42 -13.81 -10.47
N PRO A 103 23.65 -14.29 -10.19
CA PRO A 103 24.69 -13.53 -9.48
C PRO A 103 25.28 -12.35 -10.27
N LYS A 104 24.92 -12.14 -11.53
CA LYS A 104 25.40 -11.00 -12.35
C LYS A 104 24.68 -9.66 -12.06
N LEU A 105 23.73 -9.64 -11.12
CA LEU A 105 22.96 -8.44 -10.75
C LEU A 105 23.40 -7.81 -9.41
N TRP A 106 24.54 -8.24 -8.87
CA TRP A 106 25.22 -7.59 -7.73
C TRP A 106 25.99 -6.34 -8.17
#